data_AF-A0AB39CLW9-F1
#
_entry.id   AF-A0AB39CLW9-F1
#
_cell.length_a   1.000
_cell.length_b   1.000
_cell.length_c   1.000
_cell.angle_alpha   90.00
_cell.angle_beta   90.00
_cell.angle_gamma   90.00
#
_symmetry.space_group_name_H-M   'P 1'
#
loop_
_entity.id
_entity.type
_entity.pdbx_description
1 polymer ?
#
loop_
_entity_poly.entity_id
_entity_poly.type
_entity_poly.pdbx_seq_one_letter_code
_entity_poly.pdbx_strand_id
1 'polypeptide(L)'
;MDATKRRFVQAAIAWPAVLALPACRQEGASLTEIAGTFFSPDEYRFVEAAAARLIPGEDDDPGALEAGVPLFIDLQLAGPYGRADRWYMEGPWADGTAQQGYQLRQTPAQLYRIAIAGIDGHCRHHFDGKAFAQLPIEDQDQILRDLEAGKIELQEIPAQAFFAVLWQNTQEGFLSDPMYGGNRGFAGWNLIGFPGPRYNYVEEITQYGKPYPLPPVGILGRDGTRLLAGA
;
A
#
# COMPACT_ATOMS: atom_id res chain seq x y z
N MET A 1 -53.33 -65.49 21.69
CA MET A 1 -54.33 -64.57 22.27
C MET A 1 -53.64 -63.23 22.44
N ASP A 2 -53.88 -62.16 21.69
CA ASP A 2 -54.93 -61.78 20.75
C ASP A 2 -54.35 -60.56 19.98
N ALA A 3 -54.01 -60.69 18.70
CA ALA A 3 -54.68 -60.05 17.57
C ALA A 3 -55.28 -58.63 17.78
N THR A 4 -54.71 -57.67 17.05
CA THR A 4 -55.45 -56.66 16.25
C THR A 4 -56.06 -55.43 16.95
N LYS A 5 -55.53 -54.25 16.59
CA LYS A 5 -56.29 -53.09 16.05
C LYS A 5 -55.39 -52.01 15.43
N ARG A 6 -55.12 -52.20 14.13
CA ARG A 6 -55.08 -51.24 12.99
C ARG A 6 -54.91 -49.73 13.27
N ARG A 7 -53.89 -49.13 12.63
CA ARG A 7 -53.98 -48.08 11.56
C ARG A 7 -52.54 -47.68 11.14
N PHE A 8 -52.00 -48.18 10.03
CA PHE A 8 -51.99 -47.54 8.70
C PHE A 8 -51.48 -46.09 8.70
N VAL A 9 -50.17 -45.89 8.47
CA VAL A 9 -49.64 -44.98 7.43
C VAL A 9 -48.32 -45.58 6.90
N GLN A 10 -48.29 -45.78 5.59
CA GLN A 10 -47.14 -46.18 4.79
C GLN A 10 -46.24 -44.98 4.51
N ALA A 11 -44.94 -45.27 4.34
CA ALA A 11 -43.99 -44.65 3.42
C ALA A 11 -43.89 -43.11 3.35
N ALA A 12 -42.74 -42.58 3.79
CA ALA A 12 -41.93 -41.67 2.98
C ALA A 12 -40.50 -41.64 3.52
N ILE A 13 -39.57 -42.24 2.77
CA ILE A 13 -38.14 -41.95 2.90
C ILE A 13 -37.97 -40.51 2.40
N ALA A 14 -37.90 -39.55 3.32
CA ALA A 14 -37.49 -38.20 2.98
C ALA A 14 -35.97 -38.18 2.89
N TRP A 15 -35.44 -38.19 1.66
CA TRP A 15 -34.09 -37.69 1.43
C TRP A 15 -34.01 -36.27 1.99
N PRO A 16 -33.01 -35.92 2.83
CA PRO A 16 -32.79 -34.52 3.13
C PRO A 16 -32.38 -33.86 1.81
N ALA A 17 -33.30 -33.08 1.25
CA ALA A 17 -32.98 -32.12 0.21
C ALA A 17 -31.97 -31.14 0.83
N VAL A 18 -30.69 -31.35 0.54
CA VAL A 18 -29.66 -30.35 0.78
C VAL A 18 -30.03 -29.16 -0.09
N LEU A 19 -30.67 -28.16 0.52
CA LEU A 19 -30.77 -26.83 -0.06
C LEU A 19 -29.33 -26.30 -0.16
N ALA A 20 -28.69 -26.57 -1.29
CA ALA A 20 -27.51 -25.84 -1.71
C ALA A 20 -27.96 -24.39 -1.94
N LEU A 21 -27.92 -23.59 -0.88
CA LEU A 21 -27.84 -22.15 -1.04
C LEU A 21 -26.64 -21.91 -1.96
N PRO A 22 -26.78 -21.15 -3.05
CA PRO A 22 -25.61 -20.70 -3.75
C PRO A 22 -24.80 -19.94 -2.71
N ALA A 23 -23.66 -20.51 -2.31
CA ALA A 23 -22.63 -19.73 -1.66
C ALA A 23 -22.35 -18.62 -2.66
N CYS A 24 -22.85 -17.42 -2.37
CA CYS A 24 -22.45 -16.23 -3.08
C CYS A 24 -20.95 -16.15 -2.84
N ARG A 25 -20.18 -16.70 -3.76
CA ARG A 25 -18.74 -16.57 -3.75
C ARG A 25 -18.52 -15.10 -4.01
N GLN A 26 -18.24 -14.36 -2.95
CA GLN A 26 -17.73 -13.01 -3.09
C GLN A 26 -16.33 -13.16 -3.69
N GLU A 27 -16.27 -13.11 -5.01
CA GLU A 27 -15.04 -12.79 -5.72
C GLU A 27 -14.76 -11.32 -5.41
N GLY A 28 -14.08 -11.09 -4.28
CA GLY A 28 -13.45 -9.81 -4.00
C GLY A 28 -12.48 -9.50 -5.14
N ALA A 29 -12.45 -8.25 -5.57
CA ALA A 29 -11.52 -7.80 -6.61
C ALA A 29 -10.11 -8.26 -6.24
N SER A 30 -9.45 -8.94 -7.16
CA SER A 30 -8.07 -9.38 -6.98
C SER A 30 -7.18 -8.15 -6.81
N LEU A 31 -6.07 -8.28 -6.07
CA LEU A 31 -5.12 -7.17 -5.88
C LEU A 31 -4.59 -6.63 -7.22
N THR A 32 -4.58 -7.46 -8.27
CA THR A 32 -4.25 -7.10 -9.65
C THR A 32 -5.31 -6.24 -10.33
N GLU A 33 -6.58 -6.36 -9.96
CA GLU A 33 -7.67 -5.50 -10.45
C GLU A 33 -7.74 -4.14 -9.74
N ILE A 34 -7.17 -4.05 -8.54
CA ILE A 34 -7.08 -2.82 -7.74
C ILE A 34 -5.79 -2.04 -8.05
N ALA A 35 -4.68 -2.74 -8.31
CA ALA A 35 -3.43 -2.14 -8.73
C ALA A 35 -3.56 -1.48 -10.11
N GLY A 36 -3.10 -0.24 -10.24
CA GLY A 36 -3.23 0.55 -11.47
C GLY A 36 -4.52 1.36 -11.55
N THR A 37 -5.11 1.67 -10.38
CA THR A 37 -6.22 2.62 -10.30
C THR A 37 -5.76 4.02 -10.70
N PHE A 38 -4.52 4.38 -10.33
CA PHE A 38 -3.90 5.63 -10.75
C PHE A 38 -2.84 5.39 -11.81
N PHE A 39 -1.77 4.66 -11.49
CA PHE A 39 -0.61 4.51 -12.35
C PHE A 39 -0.90 3.67 -13.60
N SER A 40 -0.28 4.04 -14.71
CA SER A 40 -0.12 3.12 -15.84
C SER A 40 0.82 1.97 -15.46
N PRO A 41 0.82 0.85 -16.21
CA PRO A 41 1.72 -0.27 -15.94
C PRO A 41 3.21 0.13 -15.90
N ASP A 42 3.63 1.12 -16.69
CA ASP A 42 5.03 1.55 -16.76
C ASP A 42 5.42 2.40 -15.54
N GLU A 43 4.54 3.31 -15.12
CA GLU A 43 4.72 4.10 -13.91
C GLU A 43 4.65 3.23 -12.65
N TYR A 44 3.80 2.21 -12.64
CA TYR A 44 3.73 1.28 -11.52
C TYR A 44 5.05 0.52 -11.35
N ARG A 45 5.66 0.05 -12.46
CA ARG A 45 7.00 -0.57 -12.43
C ARG A 45 8.09 0.38 -11.95
N PHE A 46 7.99 1.67 -12.29
CA PHE A 46 8.88 2.69 -11.72
C PHE A 46 8.75 2.72 -10.18
N VAL A 47 7.52 2.80 -9.67
CA VAL A 47 7.26 2.91 -8.23
C VAL A 47 7.68 1.64 -7.49
N GLU A 48 7.45 0.46 -8.08
CA GLU A 48 7.96 -0.81 -7.55
C GLU A 48 9.49 -0.79 -7.43
N ALA A 49 10.19 -0.48 -8.52
CA ALA A 49 11.65 -0.44 -8.52
C ALA A 49 12.17 0.56 -7.49
N ALA A 50 11.63 1.78 -7.46
CA ALA A 50 12.09 2.81 -6.53
C ALA A 50 11.81 2.44 -5.06
N ALA A 51 10.61 1.96 -4.74
CA ALA A 51 10.25 1.58 -3.38
C ALA A 51 11.10 0.40 -2.86
N ALA A 52 11.41 -0.57 -3.72
CA ALA A 52 12.29 -1.70 -3.40
C ALA A 52 13.74 -1.27 -3.09
N ARG A 53 14.18 -0.10 -3.57
CA ARG A 53 15.48 0.48 -3.21
C ARG A 53 15.44 1.27 -1.90
N LEU A 54 14.33 1.94 -1.63
CA LEU A 54 14.14 2.76 -0.44
C LEU A 54 13.96 1.93 0.83
N ILE A 55 13.17 0.85 0.77
CA ILE A 55 13.04 -0.13 1.85
C ILE A 55 13.23 -1.52 1.23
N PRO A 56 14.47 -2.03 1.17
CA PRO A 56 14.76 -3.34 0.60
C PRO A 56 14.19 -4.46 1.49
N GLY A 57 13.84 -5.57 0.86
CA GLY A 57 13.42 -6.79 1.54
C GLY A 57 14.43 -7.91 1.35
N GLU A 58 14.45 -8.84 2.29
CA GLU A 58 15.21 -10.09 2.27
C GLU A 58 14.25 -11.27 2.55
N ASP A 59 14.71 -12.51 2.38
CA ASP A 59 13.84 -13.71 2.52
C ASP A 59 13.08 -13.77 3.86
N ASP A 60 13.72 -13.33 4.94
CA ASP A 60 13.17 -13.36 6.31
C ASP A 60 12.65 -11.99 6.80
N ASP A 61 12.86 -10.91 6.04
CA ASP A 61 12.47 -9.55 6.43
C ASP A 61 11.79 -8.81 5.26
N PRO A 62 10.45 -8.69 5.27
CA PRO A 62 9.69 -8.15 4.14
C PRO A 62 10.00 -6.66 3.92
N GLY A 63 10.35 -6.31 2.68
CA GLY A 63 10.58 -4.93 2.26
C GLY A 63 9.33 -4.23 1.75
N ALA A 64 9.53 -3.11 1.06
CA ALA A 64 8.43 -2.32 0.50
C ALA A 64 7.51 -3.12 -0.44
N LEU A 65 8.07 -4.03 -1.24
CA LEU A 65 7.30 -4.81 -2.21
C LEU A 65 6.38 -5.82 -1.52
N GLU A 66 6.94 -6.60 -0.61
CA GLU A 66 6.23 -7.63 0.16
C GLU A 66 5.12 -6.99 0.99
N ALA A 67 5.42 -5.82 1.59
CA ALA A 67 4.48 -5.01 2.34
C ALA A 67 3.40 -4.34 1.47
N GLY A 68 3.51 -4.35 0.14
CA GLY A 68 2.50 -3.76 -0.75
C GLY A 68 2.55 -2.23 -0.83
N VAL A 69 3.70 -1.62 -0.55
CA VAL A 69 3.87 -0.16 -0.62
C VAL A 69 3.46 0.44 -1.97
N PRO A 70 3.83 -0.13 -3.14
CA PRO A 70 3.41 0.42 -4.43
C PRO A 70 1.88 0.51 -4.59
N LEU A 71 1.14 -0.49 -4.08
CA LEU A 71 -0.32 -0.50 -4.08
C LEU A 71 -0.88 0.60 -3.18
N PHE A 72 -0.31 0.79 -1.99
CA PHE A 72 -0.69 1.90 -1.12
C PHE A 72 -0.56 3.24 -1.84
N ILE A 73 0.59 3.49 -2.47
CA ILE A 73 0.86 4.75 -3.17
C ILE A 73 -0.14 4.95 -4.32
N ASP A 74 -0.40 3.92 -5.12
CA ASP A 74 -1.39 3.96 -6.20
C ASP A 74 -2.79 4.38 -5.70
N LEU A 75 -3.25 3.76 -4.62
CA LEU A 75 -4.54 4.05 -4.00
C LEU A 75 -4.62 5.45 -3.39
N GLN A 76 -3.55 5.90 -2.70
CA GLN A 76 -3.52 7.26 -2.14
C GLN A 76 -3.54 8.32 -3.24
N LEU A 77 -2.85 8.10 -4.35
CA LEU A 77 -2.81 9.02 -5.48
C LEU A 77 -4.09 9.01 -6.31
N ALA A 78 -4.83 7.89 -6.36
CA ALA A 78 -6.19 7.85 -6.90
C ALA A 78 -7.21 8.58 -6.00
N GLY A 79 -6.89 8.72 -4.72
CA GLY A 79 -7.77 9.28 -3.68
C GLY A 79 -7.71 10.81 -3.51
N PRO A 80 -8.37 11.32 -2.45
CA PRO A 80 -8.36 12.75 -2.10
C PRO A 80 -6.97 13.32 -1.83
N TYR A 81 -6.03 12.50 -1.35
CA TYR A 81 -4.64 12.90 -1.16
C TYR A 81 -3.99 13.27 -2.50
N GLY A 82 -4.08 12.39 -3.51
CA GLY A 82 -3.52 12.66 -4.84
C GLY A 82 -4.08 13.92 -5.51
N ARG A 83 -5.36 14.22 -5.28
CA ARG A 83 -6.02 15.43 -5.76
C ARG A 83 -5.77 16.67 -4.91
N ALA A 84 -5.11 16.51 -3.77
CA ALA A 84 -4.88 17.57 -2.79
C ALA A 84 -6.20 18.22 -2.28
N ASP A 85 -7.29 17.45 -2.19
CA ASP A 85 -8.65 17.93 -1.86
C ASP A 85 -8.73 18.68 -0.50
N ARG A 86 -7.75 18.45 0.39
CA ARG A 86 -7.68 19.04 1.74
C ARG A 86 -6.49 19.97 1.93
N TRP A 87 -5.71 20.23 0.89
CA TRP A 87 -4.55 21.11 0.97
C TRP A 87 -4.92 22.52 0.52
N TYR A 88 -4.21 23.51 1.05
CA TYR A 88 -4.28 24.85 0.49
C TYR A 88 -3.37 24.90 -0.74
N MET A 89 -3.97 24.91 -1.94
CA MET A 89 -3.26 24.85 -3.23
C MET A 89 -3.26 26.20 -3.97
N GLU A 90 -3.82 27.25 -3.36
CA GLU A 90 -3.88 28.58 -3.95
C GLU A 90 -2.54 29.31 -3.84
N GLY A 91 -2.26 30.15 -4.83
CA GLY A 91 -1.03 30.95 -4.85
C GLY A 91 -1.02 32.06 -3.77
N PRO A 92 0.13 32.72 -3.58
CA PRO A 92 1.36 32.59 -4.34
C PRO A 92 2.24 31.41 -3.88
N TRP A 93 2.76 30.62 -4.84
CA TRP A 93 3.73 29.53 -4.60
C TRP A 93 5.16 30.08 -4.49
N ALA A 94 5.43 30.83 -3.42
CA ALA A 94 6.78 31.32 -3.13
C ALA A 94 7.66 30.18 -2.61
N ASP A 95 8.99 30.34 -2.76
CA ASP A 95 9.93 29.42 -2.14
C ASP A 95 9.77 29.44 -0.62
N GLY A 96 9.44 28.28 -0.05
CA GLY A 96 9.30 28.11 1.38
C GLY A 96 10.63 27.89 2.10
N THR A 97 10.61 28.04 3.41
CA THR A 97 11.66 27.53 4.29
C THR A 97 11.61 26.01 4.34
N ALA A 98 12.72 25.36 4.72
CA ALA A 98 12.79 23.90 4.84
C ALA A 98 11.73 23.31 5.80
N GLN A 99 11.25 24.08 6.77
CA GLN A 99 10.27 23.65 7.77
C GLN A 99 8.81 23.74 7.28
N GLN A 100 8.54 24.40 6.14
CA GLN A 100 7.19 24.64 5.64
C GLN A 100 6.62 23.49 4.79
N GLY A 101 7.39 22.41 4.57
CA GLY A 101 6.91 21.23 3.85
C GLY A 101 6.61 21.51 2.38
N TYR A 102 5.54 20.90 1.86
CA TYR A 102 5.16 20.97 0.45
C TYR A 102 4.63 22.35 0.04
N GLN A 103 5.28 23.01 -0.92
CA GLN A 103 4.94 24.37 -1.39
C GLN A 103 4.75 24.45 -2.92
N LEU A 104 4.72 23.31 -3.61
CA LEU A 104 4.59 23.29 -5.07
C LEU A 104 3.12 23.48 -5.50
N ARG A 105 2.94 24.01 -6.72
CA ARG A 105 1.60 24.19 -7.32
C ARG A 105 0.93 22.88 -7.72
N GLN A 106 1.72 21.84 -7.95
CA GLN A 106 1.24 20.54 -8.38
C GLN A 106 0.59 19.80 -7.21
N THR A 107 -0.53 19.12 -7.46
CA THR A 107 -1.02 18.12 -6.49
C THR A 107 -0.04 16.94 -6.41
N PRO A 108 -0.12 16.08 -5.37
CA PRO A 108 0.73 14.88 -5.31
C PRO A 108 0.60 13.99 -6.55
N ALA A 109 -0.62 13.80 -7.08
CA ALA A 109 -0.80 13.03 -8.32
C ALA A 109 -0.09 13.67 -9.52
N GLN A 110 -0.19 14.99 -9.69
CA GLN A 110 0.49 15.70 -10.77
C GLN A 110 2.01 15.64 -10.62
N LEU A 111 2.51 15.77 -9.38
CA LEU A 111 3.94 15.66 -9.06
C LEU A 111 4.50 14.32 -9.54
N TYR A 112 3.85 13.20 -9.17
CA TYR A 112 4.29 11.86 -9.58
C TYR A 112 4.34 11.70 -11.10
N ARG A 113 3.31 12.18 -11.83
CA ARG A 113 3.29 12.10 -13.31
C ARG A 113 4.45 12.84 -13.95
N ILE A 114 4.68 14.07 -13.53
CA ILE A 114 5.76 14.92 -14.06
C ILE A 114 7.11 14.32 -13.71
N ALA A 115 7.28 13.87 -12.46
CA ALA A 115 8.54 13.31 -12.00
C ALA A 115 8.89 12.01 -12.72
N ILE A 116 7.98 11.05 -12.78
CA ILE A 116 8.24 9.76 -13.44
C ILE A 116 8.59 9.99 -14.91
N ALA A 117 7.82 10.80 -15.63
CA ALA A 117 8.09 11.11 -17.03
C ALA A 117 9.47 11.78 -17.22
N GLY A 118 9.83 12.72 -16.34
CA GLY A 118 11.11 13.41 -16.38
C GLY A 118 12.30 12.49 -16.06
N ILE A 119 12.17 11.66 -15.02
CA ILE A 119 13.23 10.73 -14.59
C ILE A 119 13.43 9.65 -15.64
N ASP A 120 12.36 9.07 -16.17
CA ASP A 120 12.47 8.11 -17.27
C ASP A 120 13.04 8.76 -18.53
N GLY A 121 12.70 10.02 -18.82
CA GLY A 121 13.32 10.79 -19.90
C GLY A 121 14.83 10.94 -19.71
N HIS A 122 15.26 11.30 -18.51
CA HIS A 122 16.67 11.37 -18.13
C HIS A 122 17.36 10.01 -18.28
N CYS A 123 16.78 8.94 -17.73
CA CYS A 123 17.33 7.60 -17.83
C CYS A 123 17.47 7.15 -19.28
N ARG A 124 16.44 7.36 -20.11
CA ARG A 124 16.49 6.99 -21.53
C ARG A 124 17.58 7.74 -22.29
N HIS A 125 17.86 8.98 -21.91
CA HIS A 125 18.92 9.77 -22.53
C HIS A 125 20.33 9.27 -22.16
N HIS A 126 20.53 8.82 -20.92
CA HIS A 126 21.84 8.46 -20.37
C HIS A 126 22.17 6.96 -20.39
N PHE A 127 21.17 6.08 -20.53
CA PHE A 127 21.32 4.63 -20.37
C PHE A 127 20.71 3.85 -21.55
N ASP A 128 21.11 4.19 -22.78
CA ASP A 128 20.76 3.46 -24.01
C ASP A 128 19.24 3.27 -24.22
N GLY A 129 18.44 4.29 -23.91
CA GLY A 129 16.99 4.25 -24.09
C GLY A 129 16.24 3.42 -23.04
N LYS A 130 16.88 3.03 -21.94
CA LYS A 130 16.24 2.33 -20.82
C LYS A 130 15.53 3.31 -19.87
N ALA A 131 14.33 2.94 -19.45
CA ALA A 131 13.62 3.59 -18.35
C ALA A 131 14.25 3.22 -16.99
N PHE A 132 13.94 3.97 -15.93
CA PHE A 132 14.53 3.78 -14.60
C PHE A 132 14.39 2.33 -14.09
N ALA A 133 13.19 1.76 -14.18
CA ALA A 133 12.91 0.40 -13.72
C ALA A 133 13.66 -0.71 -14.50
N GLN A 134 14.27 -0.38 -15.63
CA GLN A 134 15.04 -1.31 -16.47
C GLN A 134 16.55 -1.23 -16.21
N LEU A 135 16.99 -0.29 -15.38
CA LEU A 135 18.39 -0.11 -15.04
C LEU A 135 18.85 -1.20 -14.05
N PRO A 136 20.15 -1.55 -14.06
CA PRO A 136 20.77 -2.29 -12.96
C PRO A 136 20.50 -1.62 -11.60
N ILE A 137 20.50 -2.42 -10.52
CA ILE A 137 20.17 -1.95 -9.17
C ILE A 137 21.09 -0.83 -8.71
N GLU A 138 22.37 -0.90 -9.06
CA GLU A 138 23.38 0.09 -8.72
C GLU A 138 23.10 1.44 -9.39
N ASP A 139 22.62 1.41 -10.63
CA ASP A 139 22.24 2.62 -11.38
C ASP A 139 20.91 3.19 -10.84
N GLN A 140 19.96 2.34 -10.45
CA GLN A 140 18.73 2.79 -9.78
C GLN A 140 19.06 3.52 -8.47
N ASP A 141 19.95 2.96 -7.65
CA ASP A 141 20.41 3.60 -6.41
C ASP A 141 21.10 4.93 -6.67
N GLN A 142 21.93 5.01 -7.72
CA GLN A 142 22.62 6.23 -8.07
C GLN A 142 21.63 7.32 -8.50
N ILE A 143 20.63 6.99 -9.33
CA ILE A 143 19.59 7.93 -9.72
C ILE A 143 18.80 8.43 -8.51
N LEU A 144 18.42 7.55 -7.57
CA LEU A 144 17.71 7.96 -6.35
C LEU A 144 18.55 8.91 -5.48
N ARG A 145 19.86 8.65 -5.32
CA ARG A 145 20.78 9.57 -4.62
C ARG A 145 20.92 10.90 -5.34
N ASP A 146 20.93 10.90 -6.67
CA ASP A 146 21.04 12.13 -7.45
C ASP A 146 19.74 12.95 -7.45
N LEU A 147 18.58 12.30 -7.32
CA LEU A 147 17.30 12.98 -7.04
C LEU A 147 17.30 13.62 -5.66
N GLU A 148 17.72 12.88 -4.62
CA GLU A 148 17.86 13.40 -3.24
C GLU A 148 18.83 14.58 -3.17
N ALA A 149 19.95 14.51 -3.91
CA ALA A 149 20.93 15.58 -3.99
C ALA A 149 20.49 16.73 -4.93
N GLY A 150 19.39 16.59 -5.68
CA GLY A 150 18.89 17.61 -6.61
C GLY A 150 19.77 17.84 -7.83
N LYS A 151 20.52 16.82 -8.26
CA LYS A 151 21.41 16.90 -9.43
C LYS A 151 20.72 16.60 -10.76
N ILE A 152 19.52 16.04 -10.71
CA ILE A 152 18.70 15.77 -11.90
C ILE A 152 17.73 16.94 -12.09
N GLU A 153 17.75 17.53 -13.28
CA GLU A 153 16.82 18.58 -13.65
C GLU A 153 15.50 17.96 -14.13
N LEU A 154 14.44 18.18 -13.36
CA LEU A 154 13.07 17.85 -13.75
C LEU A 154 12.37 19.19 -14.08
N GLN A 155 11.97 19.36 -15.34
CA GLN A 155 11.58 20.66 -15.93
C GLN A 155 10.75 21.56 -15.00
N GLU A 156 9.63 21.05 -14.49
CA GLU A 156 8.64 21.87 -13.78
C GLU A 156 8.69 21.76 -12.26
N ILE A 157 9.50 20.85 -11.71
CA ILE A 157 9.48 20.48 -10.30
C ILE A 157 10.90 20.21 -9.79
N PRO A 158 11.24 20.57 -8.54
CA PRO A 158 12.52 20.19 -7.96
C PRO A 158 12.61 18.66 -7.75
N ALA A 159 13.71 18.04 -8.20
CA ALA A 159 13.95 16.61 -7.99
C ALA A 159 13.92 16.20 -6.51
N GLN A 160 14.52 17.02 -5.64
CA GLN A 160 14.54 16.79 -4.20
C GLN A 160 13.14 16.77 -3.59
N ALA A 161 12.23 17.62 -4.10
CA ALA A 161 10.85 17.67 -3.63
C ALA A 161 10.10 16.39 -3.99
N PHE A 162 10.29 15.87 -5.20
CA PHE A 162 9.73 14.56 -5.56
C PHE A 162 10.33 13.43 -4.72
N PHE A 163 11.65 13.39 -4.56
CA PHE A 163 12.30 12.36 -3.73
C PHE A 163 11.77 12.37 -2.29
N ALA A 164 11.63 13.54 -1.68
CA ALA A 164 11.08 13.68 -0.33
C ALA A 164 9.64 13.14 -0.22
N VAL A 165 8.78 13.43 -1.22
CA VAL A 165 7.41 12.92 -1.26
C VAL A 165 7.37 11.40 -1.48
N LEU A 166 8.20 10.88 -2.39
CA LEU A 166 8.32 9.45 -2.63
C LEU A 166 8.75 8.73 -1.36
N TRP A 167 9.82 9.21 -0.71
CA TRP A 167 10.32 8.65 0.54
C TRP A 167 9.28 8.69 1.66
N GLN A 168 8.58 9.82 1.80
CA GLN A 168 7.50 9.94 2.77
C GLN A 168 6.38 8.91 2.49
N ASN A 169 5.90 8.82 1.25
CA ASN A 169 4.82 7.89 0.92
C ASN A 169 5.25 6.42 0.99
N THR A 170 6.54 6.12 0.76
CA THR A 170 7.09 4.78 1.00
C THR A 170 7.05 4.41 2.48
N GLN A 171 7.48 5.30 3.37
CA GLN A 171 7.38 5.08 4.82
C GLN A 171 5.93 4.96 5.29
N GLU A 172 5.04 5.83 4.80
CA GLU A 172 3.61 5.77 5.10
C GLU A 172 3.01 4.44 4.63
N GLY A 173 3.33 3.98 3.42
CA GLY A 173 2.87 2.69 2.92
C GLY A 173 3.40 1.52 3.72
N PHE A 174 4.61 1.64 4.27
CA PHE A 174 5.25 0.56 5.04
C PHE A 174 4.77 0.52 6.51
N LEU A 175 4.42 1.67 7.10
CA LEU A 175 4.14 1.82 8.53
C LEU A 175 2.68 2.17 8.86
N SER A 176 1.83 2.46 7.88
CA SER A 176 0.40 2.69 8.12
C SER A 176 -0.36 1.40 8.38
N ASP A 177 -1.62 1.52 8.81
CA ASP A 177 -2.50 0.37 8.97
C ASP A 177 -2.68 -0.38 7.63
N PRO A 178 -2.68 -1.72 7.60
CA PRO A 178 -2.77 -2.47 6.34
C PRO A 178 -4.08 -2.26 5.58
N MET A 179 -5.11 -1.69 6.23
CA MET A 179 -6.37 -1.38 5.58
C MET A 179 -6.24 -0.41 4.40
N TYR A 180 -5.15 0.36 4.34
CA TYR A 180 -4.86 1.30 3.27
C TYR A 180 -4.12 0.68 2.08
N GLY A 181 -3.84 -0.62 2.10
CA GLY A 181 -3.24 -1.39 0.99
C GLY A 181 -1.73 -1.59 1.08
N GLY A 182 -1.07 -0.96 2.05
CA GLY A 182 0.34 -1.16 2.40
C GLY A 182 0.50 -2.03 3.65
N ASN A 183 1.69 -2.03 4.25
CA ASN A 183 2.06 -2.74 5.48
C ASN A 183 1.47 -4.17 5.58
N ARG A 184 1.42 -4.89 4.47
CA ARG A 184 0.77 -6.21 4.38
C ARG A 184 1.37 -7.17 5.39
N GLY A 185 0.51 -7.92 6.07
CA GLY A 185 0.95 -8.84 7.12
C GLY A 185 1.58 -8.15 8.32
N PHE A 186 1.37 -6.83 8.47
CA PHE A 186 1.98 -5.99 9.49
C PHE A 186 3.52 -5.95 9.39
N ALA A 187 4.08 -6.10 8.18
CA ALA A 187 5.52 -6.11 7.91
C ALA A 187 6.30 -5.04 8.70
N GLY A 188 5.99 -3.76 8.48
CA GLY A 188 6.68 -2.66 9.15
C GLY A 188 6.40 -2.59 10.64
N TRP A 189 5.21 -3.00 11.10
CA TRP A 189 4.88 -3.03 12.52
C TRP A 189 5.61 -4.14 13.27
N ASN A 190 5.76 -5.32 12.66
CA ASN A 190 6.56 -6.41 13.21
C ASN A 190 8.03 -5.99 13.32
N LEU A 191 8.56 -5.32 12.28
CA LEU A 191 9.93 -4.81 12.26
C LEU A 191 10.21 -3.87 13.44
N ILE A 192 9.33 -2.91 13.71
CA ILE A 192 9.53 -1.93 14.79
C ILE A 192 8.98 -2.38 16.15
N GLY A 193 8.35 -3.57 16.21
CA GLY A 193 7.70 -4.08 17.42
C GLY A 193 6.43 -3.31 17.83
N PHE A 194 5.74 -2.67 16.89
CA PHE A 194 4.49 -1.96 17.17
C PHE A 194 3.31 -2.93 17.20
N PRO A 195 2.57 -3.05 18.32
CA PRO A 195 1.49 -4.03 18.47
C PRO A 195 0.16 -3.62 17.81
N GLY A 196 0.14 -2.54 17.03
CA GLY A 196 -1.05 -1.96 16.42
C GLY A 196 -1.93 -1.17 17.40
N PRO A 197 -2.94 -0.42 16.93
CA PRO A 197 -3.80 0.44 17.76
C PRO A 197 -4.77 -0.35 18.65
N ARG A 198 -4.30 -0.83 19.80
CA ARG A 198 -5.13 -1.56 20.76
C ARG A 198 -5.94 -0.61 21.64
N TYR A 199 -7.10 -1.10 22.12
CA TYR A 199 -8.04 -0.31 22.92
C TYR A 199 -7.41 0.30 24.18
N ASN A 200 -6.58 -0.46 24.90
CA ASN A 200 -5.81 0.05 26.03
C ASN A 200 -4.54 -0.79 26.29
N TYR A 201 -3.60 -0.21 27.05
CA TYR A 201 -2.34 -0.83 27.49
C TYR A 201 -2.16 -0.70 29.02
N VAL A 202 -3.26 -0.78 29.77
CA VAL A 202 -3.25 -0.45 31.21
C VAL A 202 -2.31 -1.36 31.99
N GLU A 203 -2.21 -2.63 31.60
CA GLU A 203 -1.35 -3.61 32.26
C GLU A 203 0.11 -3.51 31.79
N GLU A 204 0.34 -3.00 30.58
CA GLU A 204 1.65 -2.99 29.91
C GLU A 204 2.40 -1.67 30.05
N ILE A 205 1.73 -0.56 30.37
CA ILE A 205 2.37 0.78 30.44
C ILE A 205 3.50 0.88 31.48
N THR A 206 3.49 0.01 32.49
CA THR A 206 4.54 -0.06 33.52
C THR A 206 5.63 -1.10 33.20
N GLN A 207 5.49 -1.84 32.10
CA GLN A 207 6.35 -2.96 31.72
C GLN A 207 7.42 -2.52 30.73
N TYR A 208 8.36 -1.70 31.18
CA TYR A 208 9.45 -1.20 30.35
C TYR A 208 10.40 -2.32 29.89
N GLY A 209 10.82 -2.27 28.63
CA GLY A 209 11.81 -3.18 28.03
C GLY A 209 11.33 -4.63 27.86
N LYS A 210 10.05 -4.92 28.14
CA LYS A 210 9.46 -6.24 27.90
C LYS A 210 8.83 -6.30 26.52
N PRO A 211 9.11 -7.35 25.72
CA PRO A 211 8.41 -7.58 24.47
C PRO A 211 6.91 -7.71 24.70
N TYR A 212 6.13 -7.05 23.85
CA TYR A 212 4.68 -7.19 23.87
C TYR A 212 4.29 -8.58 23.31
N PRO A 213 3.51 -9.40 24.03
CA PRO A 213 3.40 -10.84 23.72
C PRO A 213 2.37 -11.19 22.65
N LEU A 214 1.48 -10.26 22.29
CA LEU A 214 0.41 -10.52 21.33
C LEU A 214 0.78 -9.98 19.93
N PRO A 215 0.34 -10.65 18.85
CA PRO A 215 0.61 -10.19 17.48
C PRO A 215 -0.02 -8.80 17.23
N PRO A 216 0.43 -8.06 16.21
CA PRO A 216 -0.18 -6.78 15.88
C PRO A 216 -1.66 -6.91 15.51
N VAL A 217 -2.42 -5.85 15.76
CA VAL A 217 -3.85 -5.77 15.42
C VAL A 217 -4.11 -4.42 14.77
N GLY A 218 -4.60 -4.43 13.53
CA GLY A 218 -5.01 -3.21 12.83
C GLY A 218 -6.41 -2.76 13.21
N ILE A 219 -6.83 -1.64 12.65
CA ILE A 219 -8.16 -1.05 12.85
C ILE A 219 -9.27 -2.03 12.48
N LEU A 220 -9.04 -2.84 11.44
CA LEU A 220 -10.00 -3.84 10.98
C LEU A 220 -9.88 -5.21 11.67
N GLY A 221 -8.88 -5.39 12.53
CA GLY A 221 -8.64 -6.64 13.24
C GLY A 221 -7.28 -7.27 12.93
N ARG A 222 -7.18 -8.57 13.18
CA ARG A 222 -5.92 -9.36 13.13
C ARG A 222 -5.44 -9.70 11.72
N ASP A 223 -6.31 -9.60 10.73
CA ASP A 223 -6.00 -9.81 9.33
C ASP A 223 -5.59 -8.50 8.63
N GLY A 224 -5.96 -7.35 9.19
CA GLY A 224 -5.50 -6.02 8.77
C GLY A 224 -6.01 -5.56 7.41
N THR A 225 -6.55 -6.45 6.58
CA THR A 225 -6.93 -6.14 5.19
C THR A 225 -8.41 -6.42 4.94
N ARG A 226 -9.19 -5.39 4.56
CA ARG A 226 -10.54 -5.57 3.97
C ARG A 226 -10.52 -5.80 2.46
N LEU A 227 -9.36 -5.78 1.81
CA LEU A 227 -9.29 -5.85 0.34
C LEU A 227 -9.89 -7.15 -0.24
N LEU A 228 -10.26 -8.12 0.61
CA LEU A 228 -10.94 -9.37 0.25
C LEU A 228 -12.34 -9.56 0.86
N ALA A 229 -12.96 -8.55 1.49
CA ALA A 229 -14.31 -8.67 2.05
C ALA A 229 -15.20 -7.51 1.57
N GLY A 230 -16.00 -7.81 0.54
CA GLY A 230 -16.79 -6.87 -0.24
C GLY A 230 -17.91 -6.14 0.50
N ALA A 231 -18.57 -5.29 -0.30
CA ALA A 231 -19.69 -4.38 -0.02
C ALA A 231 -20.82 -4.96 0.84
#